data_AF-A0A0D6MKB7-F1
#
_entry.id   AF-A0A0D6MKB7-F1
#
_cell.length_a   1.000
_cell.length_b   1.000
_cell.length_c   1.000
_cell.angle_alpha   90.00
_cell.angle_beta   90.00
_cell.angle_gamma   90.00
#
_symmetry.space_group_name_H-M   'P 1'
#
loop_
_entity.id
_entity.type
_entity.pdbx_description
1 polymer ?
#
loop_
_entity_poly.entity_id
_entity_poly.type
_entity_poly.pdbx_seq_one_letter_code
_entity_poly.pdbx_strand_id
1 'polypeptide(L)'
;MMRPRVNDTGSNPNVIAILRMALWSVCYFVFYFGQQIAELLAPLVLILGIGWALLPHVVDAITTSLPNADPQARDVMNHVAGNIPQQITLAGHLMTPSSLIFDGFLLMALAAIGATISALAARNM
;
A
#
# COMPACT_ATOMS: atom_id res chain seq x y z
N MET A 1 59.81 -31.91 -24.13
CA MET A 1 59.59 -30.54 -23.62
C MET A 1 58.08 -30.32 -23.52
N MET A 2 57.53 -30.48 -22.31
CA MET A 2 56.08 -30.61 -22.05
C MET A 2 55.58 -29.31 -21.42
N ARG A 3 54.68 -28.57 -22.10
CA ARG A 3 54.05 -27.37 -21.54
C ARG A 3 52.98 -27.80 -20.52
N PRO A 4 52.93 -27.20 -19.31
CA PRO A 4 51.82 -27.44 -18.40
C PRO A 4 50.55 -26.78 -18.97
N ARG A 5 49.44 -27.53 -18.98
CA ARG A 5 48.11 -26.95 -19.22
C ARG A 5 47.75 -26.13 -17.99
N VAL A 6 47.50 -24.85 -18.21
CA VAL A 6 46.86 -23.97 -17.23
C VAL A 6 45.48 -24.56 -16.96
N ASN A 7 45.23 -24.98 -15.71
CA ASN A 7 43.89 -25.30 -15.26
C ASN A 7 43.14 -23.99 -15.13
N ASP A 8 42.43 -23.61 -16.18
CA ASP A 8 41.35 -22.63 -16.06
C ASP A 8 40.37 -23.21 -15.03
N THR A 9 40.29 -22.61 -13.85
CA THR A 9 39.19 -22.77 -12.89
C THR A 9 37.92 -22.27 -13.56
N GLY A 10 37.40 -23.06 -14.50
CA GLY A 10 36.17 -22.81 -15.22
C GLY A 10 35.03 -22.96 -14.24
N SER A 11 34.47 -21.83 -13.81
CA SER A 11 33.14 -21.80 -13.20
C SER A 11 32.20 -22.59 -14.11
N ASN A 12 31.67 -23.70 -13.61
CA ASN A 12 30.81 -24.57 -14.39
C ASN A 12 29.61 -23.73 -14.88
N PRO A 13 29.39 -23.54 -16.19
CA PRO A 13 28.39 -22.60 -16.72
C PRO A 13 26.97 -22.87 -16.20
N ASN A 14 26.71 -24.11 -15.79
CA ASN A 14 25.47 -24.54 -15.16
C ASN A 14 25.26 -23.93 -13.75
N VAL A 15 26.32 -23.76 -12.95
CA VAL A 15 26.22 -23.19 -11.59
C VAL A 15 25.92 -21.69 -11.65
N ILE A 16 26.55 -20.96 -12.58
CA ILE A 16 26.27 -19.52 -12.79
C ILE A 16 24.82 -19.32 -13.26
N ALA A 17 24.34 -20.17 -14.17
CA ALA A 17 22.97 -20.12 -14.65
C ALA A 17 21.95 -20.34 -13.51
N ILE A 18 22.20 -21.33 -12.64
CA ILE A 18 21.36 -21.63 -11.47
C ILE A 18 21.34 -20.45 -10.48
N LEU A 19 22.50 -19.89 -10.15
CA LEU A 19 22.60 -18.74 -9.23
C LEU A 19 21.84 -17.51 -9.76
N ARG A 20 21.96 -17.24 -11.07
CA ARG A 20 21.23 -16.14 -11.71
C ARG A 20 19.72 -16.37 -11.68
N MET A 21 19.24 -17.57 -11.98
CA MET A 21 17.82 -17.92 -11.86
C MET A 21 17.31 -17.76 -10.42
N ALA A 22 18.08 -18.24 -9.43
CA ALA A 22 17.70 -18.12 -8.03
C ALA A 22 17.59 -16.65 -7.60
N LEU A 23 18.53 -15.81 -8.01
CA LEU A 23 18.49 -14.37 -7.73
C LEU A 23 17.24 -13.72 -8.33
N TRP A 24 16.96 -13.98 -9.62
CA TRP A 24 15.78 -13.41 -10.26
C TRP A 24 14.48 -13.93 -9.65
N SER A 25 14.42 -15.21 -9.27
CA SER A 25 13.28 -15.81 -8.58
C SER A 25 12.96 -15.14 -7.25
N VAL A 26 13.97 -14.89 -6.42
CA VAL A 26 13.80 -14.17 -5.15
C VAL A 26 13.33 -12.74 -5.40
N CYS A 27 13.93 -12.03 -6.37
CA CYS A 27 13.49 -10.69 -6.74
C CYS A 27 12.01 -10.68 -7.17
N TYR A 28 11.64 -11.54 -8.11
CA TYR A 28 10.26 -11.67 -8.57
C TYR A 28 9.30 -11.92 -7.41
N PHE A 29 9.61 -12.88 -6.54
CA PHE A 29 8.76 -13.22 -5.42
C PHE A 29 8.52 -12.02 -4.49
N VAL A 30 9.58 -11.32 -4.08
CA VAL A 30 9.48 -10.19 -3.13
C VAL A 30 8.64 -9.06 -3.71
N PHE A 31 8.89 -8.66 -4.96
CA PHE A 31 8.15 -7.57 -5.59
C PHE A 31 6.70 -7.95 -5.90
N TYR A 32 6.46 -9.18 -6.37
CA TYR A 32 5.11 -9.66 -6.65
C TYR A 32 4.28 -9.83 -5.38
N PHE A 33 4.89 -10.34 -4.31
CA PHE A 33 4.24 -10.43 -3.01
C PHE A 33 3.92 -9.04 -2.43
N GLY A 34 4.88 -8.12 -2.47
CA GLY A 34 4.67 -6.73 -2.04
C GLY A 34 3.55 -6.04 -2.83
N GLN A 35 3.48 -6.28 -4.14
CA GLN A 35 2.38 -5.81 -4.98
C GLN A 35 1.04 -6.38 -4.51
N GLN A 36 0.91 -7.69 -4.24
CA GLN A 36 -0.36 -8.25 -3.77
C GLN A 36 -0.82 -7.65 -2.43
N ILE A 37 0.11 -7.45 -1.50
CA ILE A 37 -0.20 -6.79 -0.23
C ILE A 37 -0.66 -5.35 -0.47
N ALA A 38 0.03 -4.61 -1.34
CA ALA A 38 -0.33 -3.24 -1.67
C ALA A 38 -1.67 -3.13 -2.42
N GLU A 39 -1.96 -4.02 -3.37
CA GLU A 39 -3.24 -4.08 -4.09
C GLU A 39 -4.41 -4.41 -3.16
N LEU A 40 -4.17 -5.20 -2.11
CA LEU A 40 -5.17 -5.50 -1.09
C LEU A 40 -5.37 -4.35 -0.12
N LEU A 41 -4.29 -3.74 0.37
CA LEU A 41 -4.35 -2.70 1.40
C LEU A 41 -4.76 -1.33 0.85
N ALA A 42 -4.25 -0.92 -0.32
CA ALA A 42 -4.55 0.38 -0.92
C ALA A 42 -6.05 0.72 -0.95
N PRO A 43 -6.95 -0.14 -1.48
CA PRO A 43 -8.38 0.17 -1.51
C PRO A 43 -8.97 0.28 -0.10
N LEU A 44 -8.53 -0.55 0.86
CA LEU A 44 -9.02 -0.49 2.23
C LEU A 44 -8.64 0.83 2.92
N VAL A 45 -7.38 1.25 2.78
CA VAL A 45 -6.88 2.51 3.33
C VAL A 45 -7.57 3.71 2.66
N LEU A 46 -7.76 3.68 1.34
CA LEU A 46 -8.50 4.73 0.61
C LEU A 46 -9.95 4.83 1.07
N ILE A 47 -10.67 3.71 1.16
CA ILE A 47 -12.07 3.71 1.62
C ILE A 47 -12.16 4.26 3.04
N LEU A 48 -11.23 3.87 3.92
CA LEU A 48 -11.21 4.36 5.30
C LEU A 48 -10.91 5.87 5.35
N GLY A 49 -9.91 6.35 4.61
CA GLY A 49 -9.53 7.75 4.58
C GLY A 49 -10.63 8.64 3.97
N ILE A 50 -11.18 8.24 2.82
CA ILE A 50 -12.30 8.95 2.16
C ILE A 50 -13.54 8.91 3.05
N GLY A 51 -13.89 7.74 3.59
CA GLY A 51 -15.05 7.57 4.46
C GLY A 51 -14.97 8.47 5.69
N TRP A 52 -13.80 8.54 6.33
CA TRP A 52 -13.57 9.42 7.47
C TRP A 52 -13.61 10.91 7.07
N ALA A 53 -13.00 11.29 5.94
CA ALA A 53 -13.06 12.67 5.44
C ALA A 53 -14.48 13.13 5.12
N LEU A 54 -15.34 12.23 4.61
CA LEU A 54 -16.73 12.52 4.26
C LEU A 54 -17.68 12.48 5.45
N LEU A 55 -17.34 11.75 6.52
CA LEU A 55 -18.19 11.54 7.69
C LEU A 55 -18.75 12.85 8.28
N PRO A 56 -17.95 13.90 8.56
CA PRO A 56 -18.49 15.15 9.10
C PRO A 56 -19.44 15.85 8.11
N HIS A 57 -19.16 15.79 6.80
CA HIS A 57 -19.99 16.42 5.78
C HIS A 57 -21.35 15.71 5.62
N VAL A 58 -21.35 14.37 5.73
CA VAL A 58 -22.60 13.59 5.69
C VAL A 58 -23.45 13.89 6.91
N VAL A 59 -22.84 13.97 8.10
CA VAL A 59 -23.57 14.31 9.33
C VAL A 59 -24.15 15.74 9.25
N ASP A 60 -23.37 16.70 8.78
CA ASP A 60 -23.82 18.11 8.62
C ASP A 60 -24.92 18.28 7.56
N ALA A 61 -24.85 17.51 6.48
CA ALA A 61 -25.91 17.50 5.47
C ALA A 61 -27.23 16.95 6.05
N ILE A 62 -27.18 15.92 6.91
CA ILE A 62 -28.37 15.34 7.55
C ILE A 62 -28.96 16.31 8.59
N THR A 63 -28.13 16.96 9.42
CA THR A 63 -28.59 17.93 10.43
C THR A 63 -29.29 19.13 9.80
N THR A 64 -28.74 19.64 8.70
CA THR A 64 -29.27 20.82 8.00
C THR A 64 -30.54 20.50 7.19
N SER A 65 -30.69 19.28 6.68
CA SER A 65 -31.82 18.85 5.84
C SER A 65 -33.08 18.43 6.59
N LEU A 66 -33.10 18.51 7.93
CA LEU A 66 -34.26 18.19 8.76
C LEU A 66 -34.87 19.46 9.38
N PRO A 67 -35.66 20.28 8.64
CA PRO A 67 -36.38 21.46 9.15
C PRO A 67 -37.27 21.16 10.36
N ASN A 68 -37.84 19.95 10.41
CA ASN A 68 -38.84 19.50 11.39
C ASN A 68 -38.28 18.59 12.48
N ALA A 69 -36.95 18.39 12.56
CA ALA A 69 -36.36 17.65 13.66
C ALA A 69 -36.54 18.43 14.97
N ASP A 70 -36.92 17.71 16.02
CA ASP A 70 -37.00 18.22 17.39
C ASP A 70 -35.67 18.92 17.76
N PRO A 71 -35.70 20.15 18.32
CA PRO A 71 -34.49 20.86 18.75
C PRO A 71 -33.52 20.01 19.56
N GLN A 72 -34.03 19.07 20.37
CA GLN A 72 -33.19 18.14 21.14
C GLN A 72 -32.42 17.14 20.25
N ALA A 73 -33.03 16.64 19.17
CA ALA A 73 -32.37 15.73 18.23
C ALA A 73 -31.27 16.44 17.42
N ARG A 74 -31.51 17.70 17.04
CA ARG A 74 -30.50 18.54 16.38
C ARG A 74 -29.29 18.80 17.26
N ASP A 75 -29.51 19.08 18.55
CA ASP A 75 -28.41 19.35 19.49
C ASP A 75 -27.54 18.11 19.71
N VAL A 76 -28.17 16.93 19.85
CA VAL A 76 -27.46 15.64 19.92
C VAL A 76 -26.64 15.39 18.65
N MET A 77 -27.21 15.61 17.46
CA MET A 77 -26.50 15.39 16.20
C MET A 77 -25.34 16.38 16.00
N ASN A 78 -25.50 17.65 16.38
CA ASN A 78 -24.42 18.64 16.35
C ASN A 78 -23.30 18.29 17.34
N HIS A 79 -23.65 17.79 18.53
CA HIS A 79 -22.67 17.30 19.49
C HIS A 79 -21.89 16.10 18.96
N VAL A 80 -22.57 15.14 18.30
CA VAL A 80 -21.92 14.00 17.65
C VAL A 80 -21.00 14.45 16.52
N ALA A 81 -21.44 15.38 15.67
CA ALA A 81 -20.64 15.93 14.58
C ALA A 81 -19.36 16.61 15.09
N GLY A 82 -19.48 17.42 16.14
CA GLY A 82 -18.36 18.13 16.77
C GLY A 82 -17.35 17.21 17.47
N ASN A 83 -17.76 15.98 17.82
CA ASN A 83 -16.90 14.99 18.46
C ASN A 83 -16.20 14.05 17.49
N ILE A 84 -16.42 14.17 16.16
CA ILE A 84 -15.70 13.36 15.18
C ILE A 84 -14.23 13.80 15.16
N PRO A 85 -13.29 12.93 15.56
CA PRO A 85 -11.88 13.29 15.63
C PRO A 85 -11.34 13.57 14.23
N GLN A 86 -10.55 14.64 14.09
CA GLN A 86 -9.84 14.97 12.84
C GLN A 86 -8.48 14.26 12.73
N GLN A 87 -8.01 13.72 13.85
CA GLN A 87 -6.77 12.97 13.95
C GLN A 87 -6.90 11.92 15.06
N ILE A 88 -6.27 10.77 14.87
CA ILE A 88 -6.19 9.69 15.86
C ILE A 88 -4.71 9.31 15.98
N THR A 89 -4.21 9.16 17.20
CA THR A 89 -2.87 8.61 17.41
C THR A 89 -2.97 7.10 17.56
N LEU A 90 -2.38 6.35 16.63
CA LEU A 90 -2.31 4.89 16.67
C LEU A 90 -0.85 4.47 16.68
N ALA A 91 -0.44 3.68 17.67
CA ALA A 91 0.95 3.21 17.83
C ALA A 91 1.99 4.34 17.72
N GLY A 92 1.69 5.50 18.34
CA GLY A 92 2.56 6.68 18.32
C GLY A 92 2.55 7.50 17.02
N HIS A 93 1.81 7.06 15.99
CA HIS A 93 1.69 7.76 14.71
C HIS A 93 0.38 8.55 14.65
N LEU A 94 0.47 9.80 14.22
CA LEU A 94 -0.69 10.65 14.01
C LEU A 94 -1.31 10.30 12.66
N MET A 95 -2.53 9.77 12.70
CA MET A 95 -3.31 9.38 11.54
C MET A 95 -4.39 10.43 11.29
N THR A 96 -4.44 10.94 10.07
CA THR A 96 -5.49 11.84 9.59
C THR A 96 -6.21 11.20 8.39
N PRO A 97 -7.42 11.67 8.04
CA PRO A 97 -8.07 11.23 6.80
C PRO A 97 -7.17 11.46 5.57
N SER A 98 -6.47 12.60 5.52
CA SER A 98 -5.57 12.93 4.42
C SER A 98 -4.33 12.04 4.35
N SER A 99 -3.75 11.65 5.49
CA SER A 99 -2.61 10.74 5.51
C SER A 99 -3.00 9.36 5.00
N LEU A 100 -4.17 8.83 5.40
CA LEU A 100 -4.70 7.57 4.89
C LEU A 100 -4.93 7.62 3.37
N ILE A 101 -5.52 8.70 2.85
CA ILE A 101 -5.73 8.85 1.40
C ILE A 101 -4.40 8.84 0.66
N PHE A 102 -3.42 9.59 1.17
CA PHE A 102 -2.08 9.65 0.57
C PHE A 102 -1.37 8.30 0.62
N ASP A 103 -1.42 7.60 1.75
CA ASP A 103 -0.84 6.26 1.92
C ASP A 103 -1.47 5.26 0.94
N GLY A 104 -2.78 5.35 0.73
CA GLY A 104 -3.50 4.54 -0.26
C GLY A 104 -2.99 4.75 -1.70
N PHE A 105 -2.79 5.99 -2.12
CA PHE A 105 -2.18 6.29 -3.42
C PHE A 105 -0.70 5.87 -3.49
N LEU A 106 0.04 6.02 -2.39
CA LEU A 106 1.43 5.58 -2.31
C LEU A 106 1.54 4.06 -2.46
N LEU A 107 0.64 3.30 -1.84
CA LEU A 107 0.55 1.85 -2.01
C LEU A 107 0.24 1.47 -3.47
N MET A 108 -0.66 2.18 -4.15
CA MET A 108 -0.92 1.97 -5.59
C MET A 108 0.34 2.23 -6.43
N ALA A 109 1.07 3.31 -6.14
CA ALA A 109 2.32 3.61 -6.84
C ALA A 109 3.38 2.52 -6.59
N LEU A 110 3.50 2.04 -5.35
CA LEU A 110 4.38 0.92 -5.00
C LEU A 110 3.99 -0.37 -5.73
N ALA A 111 2.70 -0.68 -5.82
CA ALA A 111 2.20 -1.83 -6.57
C ALA A 111 2.58 -1.74 -8.05
N ALA A 112 2.42 -0.57 -8.69
CA ALA A 112 2.79 -0.36 -10.09
C ALA A 112 4.30 -0.52 -10.34
N ILE A 113 5.13 0.00 -9.44
CA ILE A 113 6.59 -0.17 -9.49
C ILE A 113 6.96 -1.65 -9.29
N GLY A 114 6.35 -2.31 -8.30
CA GLY A 114 6.53 -3.73 -8.01
C GLY A 114 6.17 -4.61 -9.20
N ALA A 115 5.06 -4.32 -9.89
CA ALA A 115 4.66 -5.02 -11.11
C ALA A 115 5.71 -4.89 -12.22
N THR A 116 6.27 -3.69 -12.40
CA THR A 116 7.29 -3.41 -13.42
C THR A 116 8.58 -4.17 -13.14
N ILE A 117 9.05 -4.17 -11.88
CA ILE A 117 10.27 -4.87 -11.49
C ILE A 117 10.06 -6.39 -11.55
N SER A 118 8.90 -6.89 -11.12
CA SER A 118 8.57 -8.31 -11.21
C SER A 118 8.54 -8.77 -12.66
N ALA A 119 7.93 -8.01 -13.56
CA ALA A 119 7.92 -8.34 -14.99
C ALA A 119 9.35 -8.40 -15.57
N LEU A 120 10.22 -7.46 -15.18
CA LEU A 120 11.62 -7.50 -15.58
C LEU A 120 12.36 -8.70 -15.01
N ALA A 121 12.12 -9.05 -13.74
CA ALA A 121 12.73 -10.22 -13.11
C ALA A 121 12.30 -11.52 -13.78
N ALA A 122 11.01 -11.68 -14.09
CA ALA A 122 10.47 -12.83 -14.81
C ALA A 122 11.10 -13.01 -16.20
N ARG A 123 11.43 -11.92 -16.89
CA ARG A 123 12.08 -11.97 -18.21
C ARG A 123 13.53 -12.47 -18.15
N ASN A 124 14.22 -12.26 -17.03
CA ASN A 124 15.63 -12.59 -16.89
C ASN A 124 15.89 -13.94 -16.18
N MET A 125 14.82 -14.62 -15.75
CA MET A 125 14.85 -16.03 -15.37
C MET A 125 14.96 -16.92 -16.60
#